data_AF-A0AAF1KW11-F1
#
_entry.id   AF-A0AAF1KW11-F1
#
_cell.length_a   1.000
_cell.length_b   1.000
_cell.length_c   1.000
_cell.angle_alpha   90.00
_cell.angle_beta   90.00
_cell.angle_gamma   90.00
#
_symmetry.space_group_name_H-M   'P 1'
#
loop_
_entity.id
_entity.type
_entity.pdbx_description
1 polymer ?
#
loop_
_entity_poly.entity_id
_entity_poly.type
_entity_poly.pdbx_seq_one_letter_code
_entity_poly.pdbx_strand_id
1 'polypeptide(L)'
;MNEAYISKFLTGNFSIVTTHSAVGALPSLWAPLADGDQTRRIAAFEMLADQVFSLMPETLATLGETTKDAYLVKLDIDLMLVVDRLLDGDMVSYRGFLPRAASRFGGSIGKFYNLMDGFCDFHSMGGLLPERDIRPIGRDGNEYLTEPSLSEFNNHKSKDYLNVFNSGGKGQGYVSLSSTFGENPDAMLLWVDDDEPLVGMDFWDLFDSWTAIAMSND
;
A
#
# COMPACT_ATOMS: atom_id res chain seq x y z
N MET A 1 -10.46 14.82 -6.38
CA MET A 1 -10.16 15.34 -5.04
C MET A 1 -11.38 15.16 -4.15
N ASN A 2 -11.30 14.24 -3.20
CA ASN A 2 -12.41 13.82 -2.35
C ASN A 2 -12.15 14.18 -0.87
N GLU A 3 -12.14 15.49 -0.57
CA GLU A 3 -11.87 16.00 0.79
C GLU A 3 -12.84 15.44 1.84
N ALA A 4 -14.10 15.26 1.46
CA ALA A 4 -15.13 14.73 2.35
C ALA A 4 -14.85 13.28 2.78
N TYR A 5 -14.31 12.44 1.88
CA TYR A 5 -13.89 11.08 2.23
C TYR A 5 -12.66 11.10 3.14
N ILE A 6 -11.63 11.86 2.77
CA ILE A 6 -10.39 11.98 3.56
C ILE A 6 -10.68 12.42 5.01
N SER A 7 -11.58 13.40 5.18
CA SER A 7 -11.95 13.94 6.49
C SER A 7 -12.65 12.91 7.41
N LYS A 8 -13.16 11.80 6.88
CA LYS A 8 -13.70 10.71 7.71
C LYS A 8 -12.61 9.90 8.41
N PHE A 9 -11.41 9.87 7.84
CA PHE A 9 -10.31 9.03 8.29
C PHE A 9 -9.17 9.81 8.95
N LEU A 10 -8.89 11.02 8.48
CA LEU A 10 -7.82 11.83 9.05
C LEU A 10 -8.36 12.69 10.21
N THR A 11 -7.81 12.45 11.40
CA THR A 11 -8.07 13.27 12.59
C THR A 11 -6.98 14.33 12.71
N GLY A 12 -7.09 15.42 11.94
CA GLY A 12 -6.09 16.49 11.98
C GLY A 12 -6.26 17.52 10.87
N ASN A 13 -5.47 18.60 10.94
CA ASN A 13 -5.40 19.58 9.86
C ASN A 13 -4.61 18.96 8.70
N PHE A 14 -5.30 18.69 7.59
CA PHE A 14 -4.65 18.33 6.34
C PHE A 14 -4.90 19.44 5.30
N SER A 15 -4.05 19.47 4.28
CA SER A 15 -4.25 20.35 3.12
C SER A 15 -3.94 19.61 1.84
N ILE A 16 -4.84 19.72 0.86
CA ILE A 16 -4.54 19.28 -0.50
C ILE A 16 -3.48 20.21 -1.12
N VAL A 17 -2.48 19.60 -1.72
CA VAL A 17 -1.33 20.29 -2.29
C VAL A 17 -1.58 20.52 -3.77
N THR A 18 -1.89 21.75 -4.15
CA THR A 18 -2.13 22.16 -5.53
C THR A 18 -0.96 22.91 -6.16
N THR A 19 0.09 23.19 -5.36
CA THR A 19 1.31 23.87 -5.81
C THR A 19 2.52 23.37 -5.02
N HIS A 20 3.68 23.30 -5.69
CA HIS A 20 4.94 22.82 -5.09
C HIS A 20 5.39 23.68 -3.90
N SER A 21 5.12 24.98 -3.92
CA SER A 21 5.53 25.92 -2.86
C SER A 21 4.93 25.59 -1.49
N ALA A 22 3.84 24.81 -1.42
CA ALA A 22 3.19 24.43 -0.17
C ALA A 22 3.93 23.33 0.62
N VAL A 23 4.82 22.57 -0.02
CA VAL A 23 5.42 21.35 0.55
C VAL A 23 6.94 21.27 0.44
N GLY A 24 7.59 22.22 -0.23
CA GLY A 24 9.05 22.23 -0.39
C GLY A 24 9.52 21.31 -1.50
N ALA A 25 10.75 20.80 -1.41
CA ALA A 25 11.34 19.96 -2.44
C ALA A 25 10.69 18.57 -2.46
N LEU A 26 10.18 18.16 -3.63
CA LEU A 26 9.61 16.84 -3.88
C LEU A 26 10.51 16.05 -4.83
N PRO A 27 10.56 14.70 -4.72
CA PRO A 27 11.17 13.88 -5.75
C PRO A 27 10.54 14.12 -7.12
N SER A 28 11.31 13.91 -8.19
CA SER A 28 10.92 14.20 -9.56
C SER A 28 9.61 13.55 -9.99
N LEU A 29 9.32 12.32 -9.53
CA LEU A 29 8.09 11.60 -9.86
C LEU A 29 6.87 12.10 -9.06
N TRP A 30 7.09 12.67 -7.88
CA TRP A 30 6.02 13.18 -7.03
C TRP A 30 5.69 14.64 -7.31
N ALA A 31 6.69 15.41 -7.73
CA ALA A 31 6.54 16.85 -7.91
C ALA A 31 5.36 17.23 -8.83
N PRO A 32 5.15 16.59 -10.00
CA PRO A 32 4.05 16.95 -10.90
C PRO A 32 2.64 16.64 -10.36
N LEU A 33 2.52 15.87 -9.26
CA LEU A 33 1.24 15.63 -8.58
C LEU A 33 0.78 16.84 -7.73
N ALA A 34 1.70 17.76 -7.42
CA ALA A 34 1.41 19.03 -6.73
C ALA A 34 0.89 20.11 -7.69
N ASP A 35 -0.15 19.79 -8.47
CA ASP A 35 -0.77 20.66 -9.47
C ASP A 35 -2.29 20.80 -9.22
N GLY A 36 -2.87 21.95 -9.52
CA GLY A 36 -4.31 22.19 -9.42
C GLY A 36 -5.12 21.54 -10.54
N ASP A 37 -4.50 21.22 -11.68
CA ASP A 37 -5.13 20.60 -12.84
C ASP A 37 -5.19 19.06 -12.70
N GLN A 38 -6.41 18.52 -12.71
CA GLN A 38 -6.67 17.08 -12.59
C GLN A 38 -6.04 16.26 -13.72
N THR A 39 -6.12 16.73 -14.96
CA THR A 39 -5.57 15.99 -16.12
C THR A 39 -4.06 15.85 -15.99
N ARG A 40 -3.37 16.89 -15.52
CA ARG A 40 -1.93 16.83 -15.29
C ARG A 40 -1.57 15.86 -14.17
N ARG A 41 -2.34 15.86 -13.08
CA ARG A 41 -2.08 14.94 -11.98
C ARG A 41 -2.32 13.48 -12.35
N ILE A 42 -3.35 13.18 -13.13
CA ILE A 42 -3.59 11.82 -13.65
C ILE A 42 -2.40 11.36 -14.49
N ALA A 43 -1.97 12.17 -15.47
CA ALA A 43 -0.81 11.84 -16.31
C ALA A 43 0.48 11.65 -15.48
N ALA A 44 0.67 12.48 -14.45
CA ALA A 44 1.79 12.33 -13.51
C ALA A 44 1.70 11.03 -12.70
N PHE A 45 0.50 10.67 -12.26
CA PHE A 45 0.27 9.43 -11.53
C PHE A 45 0.51 8.20 -12.38
N GLU A 46 0.07 8.19 -13.65
CA GLU A 46 0.36 7.10 -14.59
C GLU A 46 1.88 6.84 -14.68
N MET A 47 2.68 7.90 -14.84
CA MET A 47 4.15 7.78 -14.88
C MET A 47 4.78 7.28 -13.58
N LEU A 48 4.21 7.66 -12.42
CA LEU A 48 4.64 7.16 -11.12
C LEU A 48 4.24 5.68 -10.96
N ALA A 49 3.00 5.35 -11.31
CA ALA A 49 2.42 4.02 -11.19
C ALA A 49 3.19 2.99 -12.03
N ASP A 50 3.56 3.34 -13.27
CA ASP A 50 4.36 2.48 -14.15
C ASP A 50 5.68 2.03 -13.51
N GLN A 51 6.30 2.90 -12.69
CA GLN A 51 7.56 2.57 -12.00
C GLN A 51 7.32 1.82 -10.71
N VAL A 52 6.39 2.30 -9.90
CA VAL A 52 6.06 1.76 -8.59
C VAL A 52 5.48 0.35 -8.70
N PHE A 53 4.51 0.14 -9.59
CA PHE A 53 3.76 -1.10 -9.76
C PHE A 53 4.28 -1.95 -10.94
N SER A 54 5.55 -1.77 -11.33
CA SER A 54 6.15 -2.53 -12.44
C SER A 54 6.17 -4.05 -12.22
N LEU A 55 6.11 -4.50 -10.96
CA LEU A 55 6.00 -5.90 -10.55
C LEU A 55 4.56 -6.31 -10.19
N MET A 56 3.58 -5.42 -10.37
CA MET A 56 2.17 -5.64 -10.06
C MET A 56 1.29 -5.25 -11.27
N PRO A 57 1.42 -5.96 -12.41
CA PRO A 57 0.75 -5.61 -13.65
C PRO A 57 -0.78 -5.61 -13.59
N GLU A 58 -1.42 -6.49 -12.83
CA GLU A 58 -2.89 -6.51 -12.68
C GLU A 58 -3.37 -5.27 -11.92
N THR A 59 -2.69 -4.93 -10.83
CA THR A 59 -2.94 -3.73 -10.03
C THR A 59 -2.71 -2.48 -10.87
N LEU A 60 -1.63 -2.42 -11.65
CA LEU A 60 -1.33 -1.30 -12.54
C LEU A 60 -2.44 -1.11 -13.60
N ALA A 61 -2.90 -2.20 -14.22
CA ALA A 61 -4.00 -2.16 -15.18
C ALA A 61 -5.29 -1.63 -14.53
N THR A 62 -5.67 -2.18 -13.37
CA THR A 62 -6.83 -1.74 -12.60
C THR A 62 -6.73 -0.25 -12.24
N LEU A 63 -5.56 0.22 -11.81
CA LEU A 63 -5.32 1.63 -11.52
C LEU A 63 -5.52 2.51 -12.76
N GLY A 64 -5.00 2.11 -13.92
CA GLY A 64 -5.17 2.84 -15.17
C GLY A 64 -6.64 2.99 -15.60
N GLU A 65 -7.45 1.95 -15.38
CA GLU A 65 -8.86 1.95 -15.82
C GLU A 65 -9.79 2.74 -14.88
N THR A 66 -9.51 2.72 -13.59
CA THR A 66 -10.48 3.12 -12.55
C THR A 66 -10.12 4.43 -11.84
N THR A 67 -8.88 4.90 -11.97
CA THR A 67 -8.43 6.16 -11.34
C THR A 67 -9.23 7.34 -11.88
N LYS A 68 -9.82 8.11 -10.98
CA LYS A 68 -10.50 9.37 -11.29
C LYS A 68 -9.63 10.57 -11.00
N ASP A 69 -8.79 10.51 -9.98
CA ASP A 69 -7.86 11.58 -9.65
C ASP A 69 -6.73 11.01 -8.77
N ALA A 70 -5.59 11.66 -8.77
CA ALA A 70 -4.46 11.34 -7.90
C ALA A 70 -3.87 12.65 -7.42
N TYR A 71 -3.69 12.86 -6.12
CA TYR A 71 -3.27 14.16 -5.58
C TYR A 71 -2.55 13.99 -4.26
N LEU A 72 -1.77 15.01 -3.93
CA LEU A 72 -1.00 15.01 -2.69
C LEU A 72 -1.78 15.69 -1.56
N VAL A 73 -1.72 15.07 -0.39
CA VAL A 73 -2.27 15.57 0.87
C VAL A 73 -1.12 15.72 1.85
N LYS A 74 -0.95 16.94 2.37
CA LYS A 74 -0.01 17.23 3.45
C LYS A 74 -0.68 17.00 4.79
N LEU A 75 -0.06 16.21 5.66
CA LEU A 75 -0.49 15.94 7.03
C LEU A 75 0.71 16.18 7.95
N ASP A 76 0.75 17.31 8.66
CA ASP A 76 1.90 17.71 9.49
C ASP A 76 3.26 17.57 8.77
N ILE A 77 3.99 16.50 9.09
CA ILE A 77 5.31 16.14 8.54
C ILE A 77 5.24 15.03 7.48
N ASP A 78 4.06 14.47 7.19
CA ASP A 78 3.80 13.49 6.13
C ASP A 78 3.29 14.15 4.86
N LEU A 79 3.63 13.51 3.74
CA LEU A 79 3.04 13.76 2.45
C LEU A 79 2.48 12.43 1.93
N MET A 80 1.18 12.43 1.67
CA MET A 80 0.43 11.27 1.25
C MET A 80 -0.05 11.47 -0.18
N LEU A 81 0.18 10.49 -1.04
CA LEU A 81 -0.52 10.35 -2.29
C LEU A 81 -1.90 9.76 -2.00
N VAL A 82 -2.95 10.40 -2.49
CA VAL A 82 -4.31 9.87 -2.49
C VAL A 82 -4.72 9.60 -3.94
N VAL A 83 -5.23 8.41 -4.18
CA VAL A 83 -5.74 7.98 -5.51
C VAL A 83 -7.22 7.69 -5.36
N ASP A 84 -8.05 8.59 -5.90
CA ASP A 84 -9.51 8.45 -5.94
C ASP A 84 -9.88 7.51 -7.09
N ARG A 85 -10.70 6.50 -6.80
CA ARG A 85 -11.15 5.47 -7.75
C ARG A 85 -12.66 5.31 -7.67
N LEU A 86 -13.28 4.99 -8.80
CA LEU A 86 -14.71 4.68 -8.87
C LEU A 86 -14.92 3.18 -8.78
N LEU A 87 -15.73 2.73 -7.81
CA LEU A 87 -16.06 1.34 -7.55
C LEU A 87 -17.56 1.23 -7.30
N ASP A 88 -18.30 0.52 -8.16
CA ASP A 88 -19.77 0.37 -8.09
C ASP A 88 -20.56 1.68 -7.96
N GLY A 89 -20.02 2.78 -8.51
CA GLY A 89 -20.62 4.10 -8.43
C GLY A 89 -20.23 4.90 -7.17
N ASP A 90 -19.56 4.27 -6.21
CA ASP A 90 -19.00 4.91 -5.03
C ASP A 90 -17.54 5.30 -5.26
N MET A 91 -17.13 6.42 -4.67
CA MET A 91 -15.74 6.88 -4.70
C MET A 91 -14.99 6.28 -3.50
N VAL A 92 -13.99 5.46 -3.78
CA VAL A 92 -13.08 4.87 -2.79
C VAL A 92 -11.68 5.45 -3.05
N SER A 93 -10.93 5.70 -1.98
CA SER A 93 -9.59 6.26 -2.11
C SER A 93 -8.54 5.29 -1.55
N TYR A 94 -7.44 5.17 -2.28
CA TYR A 94 -6.22 4.53 -1.83
C TYR A 94 -5.20 5.58 -1.41
N ARG A 95 -4.28 5.18 -0.55
CA ARG A 95 -3.22 6.03 -0.04
C ARG A 95 -1.87 5.34 -0.07
N GLY A 96 -0.84 6.11 -0.42
CA GLY A 96 0.56 5.76 -0.22
C GLY A 96 1.32 6.97 0.29
N PHE A 97 2.50 6.77 0.88
CA PHE A 97 3.26 7.86 1.49
C PHE A 97 4.55 8.13 0.75
N LEU A 98 5.00 9.39 0.81
CA LEU A 98 6.34 9.74 0.38
C LEU A 98 7.35 9.06 1.31
N PRO A 99 8.32 8.27 0.80
CA PRO A 99 9.31 7.64 1.64
C PRO A 99 10.16 8.67 2.40
N ARG A 100 10.32 8.46 3.71
CA ARG A 100 11.05 9.40 4.60
C ARG A 100 12.51 9.01 4.83
N ALA A 101 12.82 7.74 4.63
CA ALA A 101 14.13 7.14 4.80
C ALA A 101 14.27 5.99 3.82
N ALA A 102 15.48 5.46 3.71
CA ALA A 102 15.68 4.21 2.99
C ALA A 102 14.83 3.10 3.64
N SER A 103 14.19 2.30 2.79
CA SER A 103 13.41 1.14 3.22
C SER A 103 14.23 0.20 4.11
N ARG A 104 13.59 -0.39 5.12
CA ARG A 104 14.22 -1.46 5.91
C ARG A 104 14.33 -2.77 5.14
N PHE A 105 13.58 -2.91 4.04
CA PHE A 105 13.64 -4.04 3.13
C PHE A 105 14.72 -3.81 2.07
N GLY A 106 15.32 -4.90 1.60
CA GLY A 106 16.24 -4.88 0.45
C GLY A 106 15.52 -5.23 -0.85
N GLY A 107 16.30 -5.58 -1.88
CA GLY A 107 15.77 -6.28 -3.05
C GLY A 107 14.64 -5.57 -3.79
N SER A 108 13.69 -6.33 -4.33
CA SER A 108 12.56 -5.79 -5.08
C SER A 108 11.55 -5.06 -4.19
N ILE A 109 11.30 -5.55 -2.97
CA ILE A 109 10.38 -4.90 -2.00
C ILE A 109 10.93 -3.54 -1.58
N GLY A 110 12.21 -3.47 -1.24
CA GLY A 110 12.88 -2.21 -0.92
C GLY A 110 12.85 -1.23 -2.07
N LYS A 111 12.94 -1.67 -3.34
CA LYS A 111 12.77 -0.77 -4.50
C LYS A 111 11.38 -0.16 -4.53
N PHE A 112 10.33 -0.94 -4.27
CA PHE A 112 8.96 -0.42 -4.14
C PHE A 112 8.87 0.63 -3.01
N TYR A 113 9.28 0.26 -1.78
CA TYR A 113 9.16 1.14 -0.61
C TYR A 113 10.05 2.39 -0.67
N ASN A 114 11.11 2.38 -1.46
CA ASN A 114 11.93 3.57 -1.73
C ASN A 114 11.32 4.52 -2.77
N LEU A 115 10.32 4.07 -3.56
CA LEU A 115 9.55 4.93 -4.46
C LEU A 115 8.25 5.41 -3.80
N MET A 116 7.62 4.55 -2.99
CA MET A 116 6.37 4.83 -2.30
C MET A 116 6.21 3.95 -1.05
N ASP A 117 5.99 4.58 0.11
CA ASP A 117 5.81 3.91 1.39
C ASP A 117 4.36 3.41 1.54
N GLY A 118 4.15 2.15 1.17
CA GLY A 118 2.84 1.48 1.19
C GLY A 118 1.87 1.96 0.09
N PHE A 119 0.84 1.15 -0.16
CA PHE A 119 -0.33 1.50 -0.95
C PHE A 119 -1.53 0.64 -0.57
N CYS A 120 -2.46 1.20 0.20
CA CYS A 120 -3.66 0.50 0.67
C CYS A 120 -4.83 1.47 0.79
N ASP A 121 -6.02 0.97 1.09
CA ASP A 121 -7.16 1.84 1.38
C ASP A 121 -6.96 2.63 2.72
N PHE A 122 -7.91 3.49 3.04
CA PHE A 122 -7.87 4.27 4.29
C PHE A 122 -8.17 3.46 5.57
N HIS A 123 -8.72 2.25 5.45
CA HIS A 123 -8.83 1.30 6.55
C HIS A 123 -7.57 0.44 6.71
N SER A 124 -6.55 0.64 5.86
CA SER A 124 -5.36 -0.19 5.77
C SER A 124 -5.68 -1.64 5.42
N MET A 125 -6.64 -1.80 4.50
CA MET A 125 -7.10 -3.04 3.89
C MET A 125 -6.88 -2.95 2.37
N GLY A 126 -6.71 -4.10 1.73
CA GLY A 126 -6.49 -4.23 0.29
C GLY A 126 -5.25 -3.47 -0.16
N GLY A 127 -4.08 -4.09 -0.12
CA GLY A 127 -2.83 -3.51 -0.59
C GLY A 127 -1.71 -3.56 0.45
N LEU A 128 -0.57 -2.97 0.10
CA LEU A 128 0.64 -3.00 0.92
C LEU A 128 0.59 -1.93 2.02
N LEU A 129 0.85 -2.33 3.26
CA LEU A 129 0.86 -1.43 4.41
C LEU A 129 2.09 -0.49 4.39
N PRO A 130 1.98 0.77 4.84
CA PRO A 130 3.15 1.60 5.08
C PRO A 130 4.11 0.96 6.09
N GLU A 131 5.42 1.14 5.96
CA GLU A 131 6.43 0.46 6.80
C GLU A 131 6.25 0.73 8.30
N ARG A 132 5.73 1.90 8.64
CA ARG A 132 5.43 2.31 10.02
C ARG A 132 4.33 1.46 10.67
N ASP A 133 3.47 0.86 9.86
CA ASP A 133 2.33 0.05 10.28
C ASP A 133 2.63 -1.46 10.21
N ILE A 134 3.69 -1.87 9.50
CA ILE A 134 4.13 -3.27 9.39
C ILE A 134 4.68 -3.77 10.74
N ARG A 135 4.01 -4.78 11.31
CA ARG A 135 4.37 -5.43 12.59
C ARG A 135 4.90 -6.85 12.38
N PRO A 136 5.73 -7.37 13.30
CA PRO A 136 6.06 -8.79 13.35
C PRO A 136 4.82 -9.63 13.64
N ILE A 137 4.78 -10.84 13.06
CA ILE A 137 3.72 -11.83 13.30
C ILE A 137 3.38 -11.98 14.78
N GLY A 138 2.08 -11.96 15.12
CA GLY A 138 1.59 -12.07 16.50
C GLY A 138 1.75 -10.79 17.32
N ARG A 139 1.98 -9.64 16.67
CA ARG A 139 1.94 -8.30 17.30
C ARG A 139 1.06 -7.34 16.50
N ASP A 140 0.09 -7.91 15.79
CA ASP A 140 -0.61 -7.26 14.70
C ASP A 140 -1.72 -6.34 15.25
N GLY A 141 -2.20 -6.59 16.47
CA GLY A 141 -2.69 -5.59 17.43
C GLY A 141 -3.88 -4.72 17.01
N ASN A 142 -4.57 -5.04 15.93
CA ASN A 142 -5.73 -4.30 15.43
C ASN A 142 -6.98 -5.20 15.54
N GLU A 143 -8.12 -4.65 15.91
CA GLU A 143 -9.35 -5.41 16.14
C GLU A 143 -9.89 -6.12 14.88
N TYR A 144 -9.46 -5.67 13.70
CA TYR A 144 -9.70 -6.29 12.40
C TYR A 144 -8.59 -7.28 11.95
N LEU A 145 -7.48 -7.32 12.68
CA LEU A 145 -6.35 -8.23 12.47
C LEU A 145 -6.46 -9.36 13.49
N THR A 146 -7.01 -10.50 13.08
CA THR A 146 -6.98 -11.69 13.96
C THR A 146 -5.55 -12.20 14.00
N GLU A 147 -4.95 -12.27 15.19
CA GLU A 147 -3.62 -12.87 15.37
C GLU A 147 -3.66 -14.32 14.87
N PRO A 148 -2.58 -14.81 14.23
CA PRO A 148 -2.53 -16.19 13.79
C PRO A 148 -2.64 -17.14 14.97
N SER A 149 -3.15 -18.35 14.72
CA SER A 149 -3.17 -19.41 15.73
C SER A 149 -1.80 -19.59 16.41
N LEU A 150 -1.84 -19.99 17.68
CA LEU A 150 -0.62 -20.25 18.45
C LEU A 150 0.29 -21.30 17.79
N SER A 151 -0.29 -22.23 17.02
CA SER A 151 0.45 -23.22 16.24
C SER A 151 1.28 -22.55 15.13
N GLU A 152 0.64 -21.73 14.30
CA GLU A 152 1.30 -21.04 13.19
C GLU A 152 2.33 -20.03 13.66
N PHE A 153 1.99 -19.27 14.71
CA PHE A 153 2.98 -18.43 15.36
C PHE A 153 4.21 -19.24 15.79
N ASN A 154 4.03 -20.41 16.43
CA ASN A 154 5.18 -21.22 16.87
C ASN A 154 6.00 -21.82 15.73
N ASN A 155 5.35 -22.19 14.62
CA ASN A 155 6.01 -22.75 13.43
C ASN A 155 6.83 -21.69 12.66
N HIS A 156 6.40 -20.42 12.70
CA HIS A 156 6.96 -19.36 11.86
C HIS A 156 7.66 -18.23 12.63
N LYS A 157 7.55 -18.15 13.97
CA LYS A 157 8.20 -17.10 14.79
C LYS A 157 9.71 -16.99 14.63
N SER A 158 10.40 -18.04 14.19
CA SER A 158 11.85 -18.04 13.98
C SER A 158 12.29 -17.47 12.63
N LYS A 159 11.34 -17.16 11.73
CA LYS A 159 11.59 -16.73 10.34
C LYS A 159 11.42 -15.22 10.11
N ASP A 160 11.24 -14.45 11.19
CA ASP A 160 11.06 -12.99 11.19
C ASP A 160 10.04 -12.52 10.14
N TYR A 161 8.86 -13.14 10.13
CA TYR A 161 7.77 -12.72 9.25
C TYR A 161 7.17 -11.39 9.70
N LEU A 162 6.94 -10.51 8.73
CA LEU A 162 6.41 -9.16 8.92
C LEU A 162 5.09 -9.03 8.15
N ASN A 163 4.04 -8.52 8.81
CA ASN A 163 2.72 -8.29 8.19
C ASN A 163 2.76 -7.07 7.28
N VAL A 164 2.71 -7.30 5.98
CA VAL A 164 2.80 -6.26 4.95
C VAL A 164 1.49 -5.99 4.23
N PHE A 165 0.43 -6.76 4.49
CA PHE A 165 -0.82 -6.69 3.75
C PHE A 165 -1.97 -7.22 4.60
N ASN A 166 -3.12 -6.56 4.48
CA ASN A 166 -4.36 -6.98 5.12
C ASN A 166 -5.50 -6.97 4.09
N SER A 167 -6.25 -8.06 3.92
CA SER A 167 -7.35 -8.11 2.94
C SER A 167 -8.68 -7.55 3.48
N GLY A 168 -8.78 -7.22 4.77
CA GLY A 168 -10.05 -6.84 5.40
C GLY A 168 -11.02 -7.99 5.67
N GLY A 169 -10.89 -9.11 4.94
CA GLY A 169 -11.58 -10.37 5.16
C GLY A 169 -10.78 -11.33 6.05
N LYS A 170 -10.14 -10.81 7.11
CA LYS A 170 -9.22 -11.50 8.04
C LYS A 170 -7.94 -12.12 7.42
N GLY A 171 -7.77 -12.12 6.11
CA GLY A 171 -6.55 -12.57 5.44
C GLY A 171 -5.37 -11.63 5.67
N GLN A 172 -4.23 -12.18 6.07
CA GLN A 172 -3.00 -11.45 6.40
C GLN A 172 -1.84 -11.92 5.53
N GLY A 173 -1.18 -10.98 4.87
CA GLY A 173 -0.02 -11.22 4.04
C GLY A 173 1.26 -10.90 4.80
N TYR A 174 2.15 -11.89 4.88
CA TYR A 174 3.43 -11.78 5.52
C TYR A 174 4.56 -11.98 4.52
N VAL A 175 5.69 -11.33 4.79
CA VAL A 175 6.95 -11.58 4.09
C VAL A 175 8.03 -11.96 5.08
N SER A 176 8.90 -12.92 4.73
CA SER A 176 10.09 -13.18 5.56
C SER A 176 11.08 -12.05 5.38
N LEU A 177 11.50 -11.41 6.47
CA LEU A 177 12.49 -10.33 6.39
C LEU A 177 13.79 -10.77 5.67
N SER A 178 14.23 -12.01 5.91
CA SER A 178 15.46 -12.54 5.32
C SER A 178 15.42 -12.66 3.79
N SER A 179 14.26 -12.98 3.22
CA SER A 179 14.09 -13.13 1.77
C SER A 179 13.98 -11.78 1.06
N THR A 180 13.60 -10.72 1.78
CA THR A 180 13.43 -9.37 1.19
C THR A 180 14.70 -8.76 0.62
N PHE A 181 15.90 -9.25 0.97
CA PHE A 181 17.15 -8.75 0.39
C PHE A 181 17.47 -9.31 -1.01
N GLY A 182 16.69 -10.29 -1.48
CA GLY A 182 16.74 -10.81 -2.85
C GLY A 182 15.68 -10.18 -3.77
N GLU A 183 15.70 -10.55 -5.05
CA GLU A 183 14.71 -10.06 -6.03
C GLU A 183 13.39 -10.83 -5.99
N ASN A 184 13.40 -12.06 -5.48
CA ASN A 184 12.25 -12.97 -5.40
C ASN A 184 11.99 -13.33 -3.93
N PRO A 185 11.32 -12.46 -3.16
CA PRO A 185 11.09 -12.70 -1.75
C PRO A 185 10.00 -13.75 -1.53
N ASP A 186 10.23 -14.63 -0.56
CA ASP A 186 9.21 -15.59 -0.11
C ASP A 186 8.08 -14.87 0.65
N ALA A 187 6.85 -15.08 0.20
CA ALA A 187 5.64 -14.64 0.88
C ALA A 187 4.91 -15.79 1.59
N MET A 188 4.09 -15.41 2.57
CA MET A 188 3.15 -16.29 3.26
C MET A 188 1.83 -15.55 3.39
N LEU A 189 0.73 -16.19 2.99
CA LEU A 189 -0.62 -15.72 3.27
C LEU A 189 -1.22 -16.58 4.37
N LEU A 190 -1.64 -15.95 5.45
CA LEU A 190 -2.42 -16.57 6.53
C LEU A 190 -3.88 -16.18 6.34
N TRP A 191 -4.76 -17.18 6.23
CA TRP A 191 -6.22 -16.99 6.12
C TRP A 191 -6.90 -17.43 7.42
N VAL A 192 -8.20 -17.12 7.55
CA VAL A 192 -9.05 -17.37 8.74
C VAL A 192 -9.05 -18.80 9.25
N ASP A 193 -8.85 -19.75 8.35
CA ASP A 193 -8.61 -21.15 8.71
C ASP A 193 -7.09 -21.35 8.77
N ASP A 194 -6.54 -21.00 9.94
CA ASP A 194 -5.11 -20.98 10.27
C ASP A 194 -4.38 -22.34 10.12
N ASP A 195 -5.08 -23.40 9.73
CA ASP A 195 -4.54 -24.76 9.68
C ASP A 195 -3.79 -25.07 8.36
N GLU A 196 -3.96 -24.25 7.31
CA GLU A 196 -3.30 -24.42 6.01
C GLU A 196 -2.85 -23.08 5.38
N PRO A 197 -1.76 -22.45 5.86
CA PRO A 197 -1.24 -21.24 5.24
C PRO A 197 -0.78 -21.48 3.80
N LEU A 198 -1.01 -20.51 2.92
CA LEU A 198 -0.41 -20.54 1.60
C LEU A 198 1.03 -20.01 1.72
N VAL A 199 2.00 -20.89 1.48
CA VAL A 199 3.44 -20.63 1.59
C VAL A 199 4.17 -20.95 0.29
N GLY A 200 5.33 -20.33 0.08
CA GLY A 200 6.18 -20.61 -1.08
C GLY A 200 5.63 -20.07 -2.40
N MET A 201 4.71 -19.12 -2.32
CA MET A 201 4.25 -18.34 -3.47
C MET A 201 5.20 -17.17 -3.72
N ASP A 202 5.31 -16.75 -4.97
CA ASP A 202 5.99 -15.50 -5.30
C ASP A 202 5.24 -14.33 -4.66
N PHE A 203 5.99 -13.45 -4.02
CA PHE A 203 5.44 -12.29 -3.34
C PHE A 203 4.66 -11.38 -4.28
N TRP A 204 5.24 -11.04 -5.43
CA TRP A 204 4.67 -10.05 -6.32
C TRP A 204 3.42 -10.58 -7.01
N ASP A 205 3.45 -11.84 -7.48
CA ASP A 205 2.25 -12.48 -8.04
C ASP A 205 1.11 -12.50 -7.01
N LEU A 206 1.42 -12.88 -5.76
CA LEU A 206 0.40 -12.92 -4.70
C LEU A 206 -0.19 -11.53 -4.45
N PHE A 207 0.66 -10.54 -4.16
CA PHE A 207 0.17 -9.23 -3.75
C PHE A 207 -0.43 -8.44 -4.91
N ASP A 208 -0.01 -8.70 -6.14
CA ASP A 208 -0.64 -8.13 -7.33
C ASP A 208 -2.10 -8.56 -7.44
N SER A 209 -2.36 -9.87 -7.52
CA SER A 209 -3.73 -10.38 -7.68
C SER A 209 -4.63 -9.98 -6.51
N TRP A 210 -4.15 -10.06 -5.27
CA TRP A 210 -4.98 -9.67 -4.12
C TRP A 210 -5.28 -8.18 -4.05
N THR A 211 -4.31 -7.34 -4.40
CA THR A 211 -4.51 -5.90 -4.45
C THR A 211 -5.49 -5.55 -5.58
N ALA A 212 -5.32 -6.15 -6.76
CA ALA A 212 -6.23 -5.98 -7.90
C ALA A 212 -7.66 -6.42 -7.56
N ILE A 213 -7.86 -7.56 -6.89
CA ILE A 213 -9.19 -8.04 -6.45
C ILE A 213 -9.82 -7.05 -5.46
N ALA A 214 -9.10 -6.66 -4.41
CA ALA A 214 -9.58 -5.69 -3.43
C ALA A 214 -9.94 -4.33 -4.09
N MET A 215 -9.27 -4.02 -5.20
CA MET A 215 -9.51 -2.84 -5.99
C MET A 215 -10.68 -2.96 -6.98
N SER A 216 -11.12 -4.16 -7.34
CA SER A 216 -12.00 -4.40 -8.50
C SER A 216 -13.39 -4.95 -8.15
N ASN A 217 -13.68 -5.29 -6.89
CA ASN A 217 -14.97 -5.87 -6.46
C ASN A 217 -15.42 -7.08 -7.30
N ASP A 218 -14.59 -8.13 -7.35
CA ASP A 218 -15.11 -9.49 -7.62
C ASP A 218 -15.44 -10.19 -6.29
#